data_AF-A0A368B2P1-F1
#
_entry.id   AF-A0A368B2P1-F1
#
_cell.length_a   1.000
_cell.length_b   1.000
_cell.length_c   1.000
_cell.angle_alpha   90.00
_cell.angle_beta   90.00
_cell.angle_gamma   90.00
#
_symmetry.space_group_name_H-M   'P 1'
#
loop_
_entity.id
_entity.type
_entity.pdbx_description
1 polymer ?
#
loop_
_entity_poly.entity_id
_entity_poly.type
_entity_poly.pdbx_seq_one_letter_code
_entity_poly.pdbx_strand_id
1 'polypeptide(L)'
;MGKRHQTLVDWLTYILFRLAESILLIAPMKLCFWVGSISGTLLYFLLKRYRELAIRNIRIAFGEELSPCEERRLARLHFATLASNFLCSLKFGTLPSKKLANFIEYDGVQHLIHNEKEKIPIIYVTPHMGAWELLAQIDSIVPTMKRGALYRALSNKLIDKHVLQRRETRGLKAFDRNDGFHIPIKHLKEGGTLGIMVDQSAAHKGVWCPLFGKLASTSNLAPLLAKKTGATMFPYFLSTVKPAKWKVSILEPFLINEGEKISETTARMNQLVEKMVRHSPKDWFWLHNRWKTLKPKFLIGNHKRGYHIPSDFNLDNLKKFKILILTPKTKKICEASVPAIEIIAKGRPDAEVTVLCDHGHADIWTDNKNQFRIIEKSDWTSTLRKVITESEFDVAIMFNLSNEDAINLQSCGLPHIVGCKSKETIQYLDHIIENSYSEDELNYYLHIAECVGAKINSDDI
;
A
#
# COMPACT_ATOMS: atom_id res chain seq x y z
N MET A 1 -5.26 5.19 -33.08
CA MET A 1 -5.62 6.60 -32.81
C MET A 1 -4.36 7.37 -32.45
N GLY A 2 -3.86 8.20 -33.38
CA GLY A 2 -2.44 8.55 -33.49
C GLY A 2 -1.96 9.71 -32.60
N LYS A 3 -0.62 9.80 -32.45
CA LYS A 3 0.15 10.80 -31.66
C LYS A 3 -0.36 12.24 -31.73
N ARG A 4 -0.95 12.69 -32.85
CA ARG A 4 -1.56 14.04 -33.02
C ARG A 4 -2.77 14.29 -32.11
N HIS A 5 -3.62 13.28 -31.87
CA HIS A 5 -4.78 13.42 -30.99
C HIS A 5 -4.34 13.53 -29.52
N GLN A 6 -3.33 12.75 -29.14
CA GLN A 6 -2.73 12.80 -27.81
C GLN A 6 -2.08 14.16 -27.53
N THR A 7 -1.43 14.79 -28.53
CA THR A 7 -0.88 16.13 -28.38
C THR A 7 -1.92 17.23 -28.23
N LEU A 8 -3.07 17.16 -28.92
CA LEU A 8 -4.16 18.14 -28.75
C LEU A 8 -4.82 18.02 -27.37
N VAL A 9 -5.09 16.79 -26.92
CA VAL A 9 -5.61 16.53 -25.57
C VAL A 9 -4.62 17.03 -24.51
N ASP A 10 -3.32 16.81 -24.71
CA ASP A 10 -2.29 17.31 -23.79
C ASP A 10 -2.28 18.83 -23.72
N TRP A 11 -2.39 19.53 -24.85
CA TRP A 11 -2.47 20.99 -24.91
C TRP A 11 -3.75 21.53 -24.27
N LEU A 12 -4.91 20.96 -24.57
CA LEU A 12 -6.17 21.35 -23.95
C LEU A 12 -6.13 21.16 -22.43
N THR A 13 -5.64 20.02 -21.97
CA THR A 13 -5.46 19.74 -20.54
C THR A 13 -4.49 20.72 -19.90
N TYR A 14 -3.41 21.08 -20.59
CA TYR A 14 -2.45 22.07 -20.12
C TYR A 14 -3.06 23.48 -20.04
N ILE A 15 -3.84 23.90 -21.04
CA ILE A 15 -4.55 25.19 -21.02
C ILE A 15 -5.53 25.24 -19.84
N LEU A 16 -6.34 24.19 -19.66
CA LEU A 16 -7.26 24.10 -18.52
C LEU A 16 -6.52 24.15 -17.18
N PHE A 17 -5.40 23.45 -17.07
CA PHE A 17 -4.53 23.51 -15.89
C PHE A 17 -4.03 24.93 -15.64
N ARG A 18 -3.55 25.65 -16.66
CA ARG A 18 -3.07 27.03 -16.53
C ARG A 18 -4.19 28.02 -16.20
N LEU A 19 -5.38 27.85 -16.76
CA LEU A 19 -6.56 28.65 -16.41
C LEU A 19 -6.95 28.45 -14.94
N ALA A 20 -6.97 27.20 -14.47
CA ALA A 20 -7.21 26.89 -13.07
C ALA A 20 -6.16 27.55 -12.15
N GLU A 21 -4.87 27.50 -12.51
CA GLU A 21 -3.81 28.19 -11.77
C GLU A 21 -4.00 29.70 -11.70
N SER A 22 -4.40 30.34 -12.80
CA SER A 22 -4.67 31.78 -12.84
C SER A 22 -5.81 32.18 -11.91
N ILE A 23 -6.88 31.39 -11.86
CA ILE A 23 -8.00 31.60 -10.92
C ILE A 23 -7.51 31.41 -9.47
N LEU A 24 -6.69 30.39 -9.21
CA LEU A 24 -6.15 30.11 -7.89
C LEU A 24 -5.13 31.16 -7.41
N LEU A 25 -4.51 31.91 -8.32
CA LEU A 25 -3.55 32.96 -7.98
C LEU A 25 -4.20 34.04 -7.09
N ILE A 26 -5.41 34.49 -7.46
CA ILE A 26 -6.13 35.57 -6.77
C ILE A 26 -6.93 35.09 -5.55
N ALA A 27 -7.32 33.82 -5.50
CA ALA A 27 -8.15 33.28 -4.41
C ALA A 27 -7.40 33.24 -3.06
N PRO A 28 -7.95 33.70 -1.92
CA PRO A 28 -7.28 33.56 -0.62
C PRO A 28 -7.01 32.08 -0.25
N MET A 29 -5.89 31.78 0.41
CA MET A 29 -5.54 30.39 0.76
C MET A 29 -6.62 29.69 1.60
N LYS A 30 -7.26 30.42 2.53
CA LYS A 30 -8.39 29.90 3.32
C LYS A 30 -9.60 29.55 2.45
N LEU A 31 -9.86 30.32 1.39
CA LEU A 31 -10.95 30.01 0.45
C LEU A 31 -10.66 28.71 -0.30
N CYS A 32 -9.44 28.54 -0.81
CA CYS A 32 -9.00 27.27 -1.42
C CYS A 32 -9.18 26.09 -0.44
N PHE A 33 -8.80 26.28 0.82
CA PHE A 33 -8.97 25.24 1.84
C PHE A 33 -10.45 24.87 2.02
N TRP A 34 -11.34 25.84 2.24
CA TRP A 34 -12.76 25.56 2.47
C TRP A 34 -13.49 25.00 1.25
N VAL A 35 -13.19 25.51 0.04
CA VAL A 35 -13.72 24.95 -1.21
C VAL A 35 -13.26 23.51 -1.39
N GLY A 36 -11.99 23.21 -1.11
CA GLY A 36 -11.47 21.86 -1.09
C GLY A 36 -12.16 20.97 -0.03
N SER A 37 -12.41 21.49 1.17
CA SER A 37 -13.08 20.76 2.25
C SER A 37 -14.52 20.37 1.88
N ILE A 38 -15.28 21.31 1.31
CA ILE A 38 -16.66 21.09 0.86
C ILE A 38 -16.68 20.08 -0.29
N SER A 39 -15.87 20.32 -1.34
CA SER A 39 -15.79 19.42 -2.49
C SER A 39 -15.33 18.01 -2.11
N GLY A 40 -14.33 17.88 -1.24
CA GLY A 40 -13.88 16.59 -0.71
C GLY A 40 -14.98 15.86 0.05
N THR A 41 -15.74 16.57 0.88
CA THR A 41 -16.89 16.01 1.59
C THR A 41 -17.98 15.51 0.62
N LEU A 42 -18.24 16.24 -0.48
CA LEU A 42 -19.16 15.78 -1.52
C LEU A 42 -18.62 14.54 -2.24
N LEU A 43 -17.32 14.52 -2.57
CA LEU A 43 -16.67 13.38 -3.21
C LEU A 43 -16.71 12.11 -2.33
N TYR A 44 -16.71 12.23 -1.00
CA TYR A 44 -16.91 11.09 -0.09
C TYR A 44 -18.26 10.39 -0.33
N PHE A 45 -19.32 11.15 -0.63
CA PHE A 45 -20.64 10.57 -0.92
C PHE A 45 -20.74 10.01 -2.34
N LEU A 46 -20.09 10.66 -3.31
CA LEU A 46 -20.13 10.28 -4.73
C LEU A 46 -19.21 9.08 -5.06
N LEU A 47 -18.02 9.02 -4.48
CA LEU A 47 -16.98 8.05 -4.84
C LEU A 47 -16.99 6.82 -3.92
N LYS A 48 -18.08 6.03 -3.98
CA LYS A 48 -18.31 4.84 -3.13
C LYS A 48 -17.08 3.92 -3.03
N ARG A 49 -16.47 3.54 -4.16
CA ARG A 49 -15.29 2.66 -4.20
C ARG A 49 -14.10 3.19 -3.41
N TYR A 50 -13.79 4.49 -3.55
CA TYR A 50 -12.67 5.11 -2.83
C TYR A 50 -12.99 5.29 -1.35
N ARG A 51 -14.24 5.61 -1.01
CA ARG A 51 -14.71 5.65 0.37
C ARG A 51 -14.53 4.30 1.07
N GLU A 52 -14.96 3.22 0.43
CA GLU A 52 -14.85 1.86 0.98
C GLU A 52 -13.39 1.45 1.15
N LEU A 53 -12.53 1.78 0.18
CA LEU A 53 -11.09 1.55 0.30
C LEU A 53 -10.48 2.32 1.49
N ALA A 54 -10.83 3.60 1.65
CA ALA A 54 -10.34 4.42 2.76
C ALA A 54 -10.78 3.84 4.12
N ILE A 55 -12.07 3.48 4.25
CA ILE A 55 -12.61 2.86 5.47
C ILE A 55 -11.91 1.53 5.75
N ARG A 56 -11.72 0.67 4.75
CA ARG A 56 -11.00 -0.61 4.90
C ARG A 56 -9.58 -0.38 5.42
N ASN A 57 -8.85 0.56 4.82
CA ASN A 57 -7.49 0.87 5.23
C ASN A 57 -7.44 1.43 6.67
N ILE A 58 -8.39 2.32 7.02
CA ILE A 58 -8.53 2.85 8.38
C ILE A 58 -8.86 1.74 9.37
N ARG A 59 -9.75 0.80 9.03
CA ARG A 59 -10.07 -0.37 9.85
C ARG A 59 -8.86 -1.27 10.09
N ILE A 60 -8.05 -1.51 9.06
CA ILE A 60 -6.80 -2.25 9.24
C ILE A 60 -5.89 -1.50 10.21
N ALA A 61 -5.79 -0.17 10.10
CA ALA A 61 -4.90 0.63 10.94
C ALA A 61 -5.37 0.83 12.39
N PHE A 62 -6.67 1.01 12.58
CA PHE A 62 -7.26 1.55 13.80
C PHE A 62 -8.55 0.84 14.24
N GLY A 63 -8.96 -0.28 13.63
CA GLY A 63 -10.24 -0.94 13.93
C GLY A 63 -10.37 -1.50 15.35
N GLU A 64 -9.25 -1.68 16.06
CA GLU A 64 -9.22 -2.03 17.49
C GLU A 64 -9.36 -0.79 18.40
N GLU A 65 -9.10 0.40 17.86
CA GLU A 65 -9.08 1.68 18.58
C GLU A 65 -10.33 2.52 18.27
N LEU A 66 -10.94 2.34 17.10
CA LEU A 66 -12.03 3.16 16.58
C LEU A 66 -13.27 2.30 16.31
N SER A 67 -14.43 2.80 16.72
CA SER A 67 -15.71 2.22 16.31
C SER A 67 -15.94 2.39 14.80
N PRO A 68 -16.82 1.58 14.17
CA PRO A 68 -17.18 1.76 12.76
C PRO A 68 -17.72 3.16 12.41
N CYS A 69 -18.32 3.86 13.38
CA CYS A 69 -18.77 5.24 13.20
C CYS A 69 -17.58 6.22 13.11
N GLU A 70 -16.59 6.03 13.98
CA GLU A 70 -15.36 6.83 14.00
C GLU A 70 -14.48 6.57 12.78
N GLU A 71 -14.39 5.32 12.30
CA GLU A 71 -13.75 4.99 11.03
C GLU A 71 -14.34 5.81 9.87
N ARG A 72 -15.68 5.85 9.77
CA ARG A 72 -16.40 6.63 8.74
C ARG A 72 -16.20 8.13 8.91
N ARG A 73 -16.15 8.62 10.15
CA ARG A 73 -15.88 10.03 10.45
C ARG A 73 -14.46 10.42 10.02
N LEU A 74 -13.48 9.59 10.33
CA LEU A 74 -12.09 9.79 9.93
C LEU A 74 -11.94 9.74 8.40
N ALA A 75 -12.58 8.77 7.73
CA ALA A 75 -12.58 8.69 6.27
C ALA A 75 -13.18 9.97 5.64
N ARG A 76 -14.30 10.49 6.14
CA ARG A 76 -14.89 11.74 5.64
C ARG A 76 -13.97 12.94 5.86
N LEU A 77 -13.37 13.05 7.05
CA LEU A 77 -12.41 14.09 7.36
C LEU A 77 -11.17 14.01 6.46
N HIS A 78 -10.70 12.80 6.15
CA HIS A 78 -9.62 12.58 5.20
C HIS A 78 -9.99 13.10 3.81
N PHE A 79 -11.16 12.75 3.27
CA PHE A 79 -11.59 13.25 1.95
C PHE A 79 -11.65 14.79 1.89
N ALA A 80 -12.22 15.42 2.92
CA ALA A 80 -12.27 16.87 3.03
C ALA A 80 -10.86 17.48 3.08
N THR A 81 -9.98 16.92 3.91
CA THR A 81 -8.61 17.42 4.11
C THR A 81 -7.74 17.18 2.87
N LEU A 82 -7.87 16.03 2.21
CA LEU A 82 -7.16 15.66 0.98
C LEU A 82 -7.48 16.63 -0.16
N ALA A 83 -8.77 16.92 -0.39
CA ALA A 83 -9.18 17.88 -1.42
C ALA A 83 -8.75 19.31 -1.09
N SER A 84 -8.80 19.70 0.19
CA SER A 84 -8.24 20.96 0.68
C SER A 84 -6.75 21.08 0.38
N ASN A 85 -5.99 20.04 0.74
CA ASN A 85 -4.55 19.99 0.55
C ASN A 85 -4.18 19.99 -0.93
N PHE A 86 -4.88 19.25 -1.77
CA PHE A 86 -4.67 19.26 -3.22
C PHE A 86 -4.88 20.66 -3.81
N LEU A 87 -6.00 21.33 -3.48
CA LEU A 87 -6.30 22.66 -4.01
C LEU A 87 -5.31 23.72 -3.49
N CYS A 88 -4.92 23.64 -2.21
CA CYS A 88 -3.89 24.48 -1.64
C CYS A 88 -2.50 24.22 -2.28
N SER A 89 -2.15 22.96 -2.59
CA SER A 89 -0.90 22.60 -3.28
C SER A 89 -0.79 23.19 -4.68
N LEU A 90 -1.89 23.27 -5.43
CA LEU A 90 -1.93 23.98 -6.71
C LEU A 90 -1.65 25.48 -6.52
N LYS A 91 -2.27 26.10 -5.50
CA LYS A 91 -2.01 27.50 -5.16
C LYS A 91 -0.58 27.74 -4.67
N PHE A 92 0.02 26.83 -3.92
CA PHE A 92 1.39 26.98 -3.44
C PHE A 92 2.42 27.08 -4.58
N GLY A 93 2.15 26.40 -5.70
CA GLY A 93 2.99 26.48 -6.89
C GLY A 93 3.06 27.87 -7.50
N THR A 94 2.10 28.75 -7.19
CA THR A 94 2.02 30.11 -7.72
C THR A 94 2.53 31.18 -6.75
N LEU A 95 2.78 30.84 -5.48
CA LEU A 95 3.25 31.78 -4.47
C LEU A 95 4.78 31.81 -4.39
N PRO A 96 5.40 33.00 -4.19
CA PRO A 96 6.84 33.09 -3.91
C PRO A 96 7.17 32.51 -2.52
N SER A 97 8.37 31.97 -2.34
CA SER A 97 8.77 31.27 -1.10
C SER A 97 8.56 32.09 0.18
N LYS A 98 8.85 33.40 0.15
CA LYS A 98 8.62 34.31 1.29
C LYS A 98 7.16 34.31 1.78
N LYS A 99 6.18 34.17 0.88
CA LYS A 99 4.76 34.09 1.25
C LYS A 99 4.36 32.70 1.75
N LEU A 100 5.07 31.64 1.33
CA LEU A 100 4.82 30.28 1.77
C LEU A 100 5.15 30.07 3.25
N ALA A 101 6.21 30.72 3.75
CA ALA A 101 6.60 30.67 5.15
C ALA A 101 5.45 31.06 6.10
N ASN A 102 4.54 31.93 5.67
CA ASN A 102 3.38 32.32 6.47
C ASN A 102 2.37 31.19 6.72
N PHE A 103 2.45 30.07 5.99
CA PHE A 103 1.50 28.96 6.09
C PHE A 103 2.12 27.71 6.74
N ILE A 104 3.43 27.70 6.98
CA ILE A 104 4.18 26.49 7.32
C ILE A 104 4.96 26.73 8.62
N GLU A 105 4.68 25.88 9.59
CA GLU A 105 5.48 25.74 10.80
C GLU A 105 6.50 24.62 10.62
N TYR A 106 7.65 24.74 11.29
CA TYR A 106 8.69 23.72 11.30
C TYR A 106 8.92 23.24 12.72
N ASP A 107 9.08 21.93 12.87
CA ASP A 107 9.37 21.27 14.14
C ASP A 107 10.44 20.19 13.93
N GLY A 108 11.36 20.06 14.88
CA GLY A 108 12.46 19.08 14.81
C GLY A 108 13.62 19.46 13.89
N VAL A 109 13.75 20.71 13.45
CA VAL A 109 14.85 21.16 12.58
C VAL A 109 16.23 20.93 13.23
N GLN A 110 16.29 20.98 14.57
CA GLN A 110 17.50 20.73 15.34
C GLN A 110 18.13 19.35 15.08
N HIS A 111 17.34 18.33 14.72
CA HIS A 111 17.86 16.99 14.44
C HIS A 111 18.77 16.97 13.20
N LEU A 112 18.68 17.97 12.31
CA LEU A 112 19.45 18.04 11.08
C LEU A 112 20.80 18.78 11.23
N ILE A 113 21.02 19.49 12.35
CA ILE A 113 22.18 20.39 12.52
C ILE A 113 23.49 19.65 12.36
N HIS A 114 23.63 18.46 12.97
CA HIS A 114 24.84 17.65 12.87
C HIS A 114 25.12 17.24 11.43
N ASN A 115 24.10 16.71 10.74
CA ASN A 115 24.22 16.29 9.35
C ASN A 115 24.55 17.45 8.41
N GLU A 116 23.96 18.62 8.64
CA GLU A 116 24.26 19.81 7.85
C GLU A 116 25.72 20.27 8.03
N LYS A 117 26.17 20.38 9.29
CA LYS A 117 27.52 20.83 9.64
C LYS A 117 28.59 19.88 9.09
N GLU A 118 28.41 18.58 9.30
CA GLU A 118 29.37 17.55 8.89
C GLU A 118 29.17 17.09 7.44
N LYS A 119 28.19 17.67 6.71
CA LYS A 119 27.78 17.29 5.35
C LYS A 119 27.48 15.79 5.20
N ILE A 120 26.98 15.16 6.26
CA ILE A 120 26.52 13.77 6.22
C ILE A 120 25.21 13.73 5.44
N PRO A 121 25.11 12.95 4.36
CA PRO A 121 23.94 12.97 3.51
C PRO A 121 22.66 12.58 4.24
N ILE A 122 21.55 13.14 3.79
CA ILE A 122 20.24 13.00 4.44
C ILE A 122 19.26 12.33 3.49
N ILE A 123 18.55 11.30 3.97
CA ILE A 123 17.38 10.75 3.30
C ILE A 123 16.14 11.10 4.13
N TYR A 124 15.24 11.87 3.55
CA TYR A 124 13.93 12.12 4.15
C TYR A 124 12.99 10.96 3.81
N VAL A 125 12.52 10.29 4.87
CA VAL A 125 11.58 9.19 4.81
C VAL A 125 10.18 9.78 5.00
N THR A 126 9.47 9.92 3.89
CA THR A 126 8.22 10.67 3.83
C THR A 126 7.06 9.75 3.48
N PRO A 127 5.94 9.81 4.22
CA PRO A 127 4.67 9.24 3.78
C PRO A 127 3.87 10.28 2.97
N HIS A 128 2.92 9.85 2.14
CA HIS A 128 1.98 10.76 1.48
C HIS A 128 1.01 11.32 2.53
N MET A 129 1.43 12.40 3.20
CA MET A 129 0.70 13.04 4.29
C MET A 129 0.51 14.54 4.07
N GLY A 130 -0.67 15.04 4.44
CA GLY A 130 -0.99 16.47 4.40
C GLY A 130 -0.96 17.01 2.98
N ALA A 131 -0.45 18.23 2.80
CA ALA A 131 -0.19 18.81 1.49
C ALA A 131 1.22 18.41 0.97
N TRP A 132 1.56 17.12 0.93
CA TRP A 132 2.93 16.62 0.70
C TRP A 132 3.63 17.19 -0.54
N GLU A 133 2.89 17.58 -1.59
CA GLU A 133 3.43 18.26 -2.78
C GLU A 133 4.18 19.57 -2.42
N LEU A 134 3.83 20.17 -1.28
CA LEU A 134 4.49 21.35 -0.73
C LEU A 134 5.95 21.06 -0.33
N LEU A 135 6.28 19.82 0.05
CA LEU A 135 7.64 19.44 0.45
C LEU A 135 8.64 19.58 -0.71
N ALA A 136 8.18 19.41 -1.95
CA ALA A 136 8.99 19.64 -3.15
C ALA A 136 9.07 21.13 -3.55
N GLN A 137 8.29 21.99 -2.88
CA GLN A 137 8.08 23.39 -3.23
C GLN A 137 8.59 24.37 -2.18
N ILE A 138 8.68 24.00 -0.90
CA ILE A 138 9.29 24.87 0.11
C ILE A 138 10.76 25.09 -0.17
N ASP A 139 11.39 26.04 0.53
CA ASP A 139 12.84 26.21 0.49
C ASP A 139 13.55 25.07 1.24
N SER A 140 14.86 24.93 1.07
CA SER A 140 15.62 23.91 1.80
C SER A 140 15.65 24.21 3.29
N ILE A 141 15.37 23.21 4.13
CA ILE A 141 15.52 23.29 5.58
C ILE A 141 17.00 23.26 5.99
N VAL A 142 17.85 22.70 5.12
CA VAL A 142 19.31 22.67 5.23
C VAL A 142 19.91 23.39 4.02
N PRO A 143 20.00 24.74 4.04
CA PRO A 143 20.36 25.54 2.87
C PRO A 143 21.74 25.24 2.29
N THR A 144 22.65 24.70 3.10
CA THR A 144 24.03 24.38 2.68
C THR A 144 24.14 23.09 1.88
N MET A 145 23.08 22.26 1.83
CA MET A 145 23.06 20.96 1.16
C MET A 145 22.21 21.00 -0.11
N LYS A 146 22.69 20.35 -1.19
CA LYS A 146 21.94 20.24 -2.45
C LYS A 146 20.69 19.38 -2.25
N ARG A 147 19.51 19.88 -2.60
CA ARG A 147 18.24 19.15 -2.44
C ARG A 147 17.92 18.25 -3.62
N GLY A 148 17.49 17.04 -3.33
CA GLY A 148 17.04 16.05 -4.29
C GLY A 148 15.70 15.42 -3.90
N ALA A 149 14.93 14.95 -4.88
CA ALA A 149 13.78 14.08 -4.64
C ALA A 149 13.62 13.05 -5.75
N LEU A 150 13.16 11.86 -5.39
CA LEU A 150 12.72 10.90 -6.40
C LEU A 150 11.39 11.33 -7.00
N TYR A 151 11.28 11.16 -8.31
CA TYR A 151 10.17 11.64 -9.11
C TYR A 151 9.65 10.56 -10.06
N ARG A 152 8.39 10.68 -10.47
CA ARG A 152 7.80 9.92 -11.57
C ARG A 152 7.15 10.91 -12.52
N ALA A 153 7.58 10.90 -13.78
CA ALA A 153 7.00 11.76 -14.82
C ALA A 153 5.47 11.68 -14.87
N LEU A 154 4.84 12.84 -15.04
CA LEU A 154 3.41 12.95 -15.32
C LEU A 154 3.14 12.55 -16.77
N SER A 155 1.96 11.99 -17.03
CA SER A 155 1.60 11.52 -18.38
C SER A 155 1.54 12.65 -19.40
N ASN A 156 1.05 13.82 -18.99
CA ASN A 156 1.03 15.03 -19.81
C ASN A 156 2.38 15.76 -19.71
N LYS A 157 3.15 15.73 -20.79
CA LYS A 157 4.52 16.28 -20.85
C LYS A 157 4.59 17.79 -20.64
N LEU A 158 3.53 18.55 -20.98
CA LEU A 158 3.50 20.00 -20.81
C LEU A 158 3.34 20.37 -19.33
N ILE A 159 2.43 19.68 -18.63
CA ILE A 159 2.24 19.83 -17.18
C ILE A 159 3.49 19.34 -16.44
N ASP A 160 4.04 18.19 -16.85
CA ASP A 160 5.29 17.62 -16.31
C ASP A 160 6.43 18.64 -16.34
N LYS A 161 6.72 19.19 -17.52
CA LYS A 161 7.77 20.20 -17.72
C LYS A 161 7.53 21.44 -16.86
N HIS A 162 6.30 21.94 -16.82
CA HIS A 162 5.93 23.13 -16.04
C HIS A 162 6.12 22.91 -14.52
N VAL A 163 5.71 21.75 -14.00
CA VAL A 163 5.89 21.39 -12.59
C VAL A 163 7.37 21.19 -12.25
N LEU A 164 8.14 20.53 -13.12
CA LEU A 164 9.57 20.32 -12.94
C LEU A 164 10.33 21.64 -12.90
N GLN A 165 10.10 22.54 -13.86
CA GLN A 165 10.74 23.86 -13.89
C GLN A 165 10.51 24.65 -12.59
N ARG A 166 9.30 24.59 -12.03
CA ARG A 166 9.01 25.24 -10.74
C ARG A 166 9.73 24.63 -9.55
N ARG A 167 9.93 23.31 -9.55
CA ARG A 167 10.69 22.62 -8.51
C ARG A 167 12.19 22.96 -8.62
N GLU A 168 12.73 22.98 -9.84
CA GLU A 168 14.13 23.29 -10.13
C GLU A 168 14.48 24.75 -9.79
N THR A 169 13.61 25.70 -10.11
CA THR A 169 13.79 27.12 -9.71
C THR A 169 13.84 27.32 -8.19
N ARG A 170 13.38 26.35 -7.41
CA ARG A 170 13.48 26.33 -5.94
C ARG A 170 14.60 25.40 -5.43
N GLY A 171 15.55 25.07 -6.29
CA GLY A 171 16.75 24.30 -5.95
C GLY A 171 16.53 22.80 -5.78
N LEU A 172 15.36 22.25 -6.13
CA LEU A 172 15.12 20.81 -6.10
C LEU A 172 15.64 20.15 -7.39
N LYS A 173 16.57 19.21 -7.23
CA LYS A 173 16.91 18.27 -8.30
C LYS A 173 15.95 17.08 -8.30
N ALA A 174 15.13 16.95 -9.33
CA ALA A 174 14.25 15.80 -9.51
C ALA A 174 15.00 14.64 -10.18
N PHE A 175 14.88 13.43 -9.64
CA PHE A 175 15.46 12.22 -10.22
C PHE A 175 14.35 11.27 -10.64
N ASP A 176 14.19 11.01 -11.94
CA ASP A 176 13.21 10.02 -12.39
C ASP A 176 13.63 8.62 -11.91
N ARG A 177 12.69 7.92 -11.29
CA ARG A 177 12.89 6.54 -10.83
C ARG A 177 13.20 5.55 -11.96
N ASN A 178 12.90 5.90 -13.22
CA ASN A 178 13.12 5.04 -14.38
C ASN A 178 14.56 5.15 -14.93
N ASP A 179 15.30 6.22 -14.59
CA ASP A 179 16.67 6.45 -15.06
C ASP A 179 17.71 5.68 -14.22
N GLY A 180 17.24 4.86 -13.28
CA GLY A 180 18.06 4.14 -12.31
C GLY A 180 18.56 5.02 -11.16
N PHE A 181 19.29 4.39 -10.24
CA PHE A 181 19.64 5.03 -8.95
C PHE A 181 21.08 5.53 -8.86
N HIS A 182 21.86 5.45 -9.94
CA HIS A 182 23.26 5.87 -9.95
C HIS A 182 23.42 7.39 -9.72
N ILE A 183 22.57 8.23 -10.32
CA ILE A 183 22.60 9.68 -10.12
C ILE A 183 22.16 10.08 -8.70
N PRO A 184 21.04 9.55 -8.14
CA PRO A 184 20.70 9.77 -6.73
C PRO A 184 21.79 9.34 -5.76
N ILE A 185 22.45 8.20 -6.00
CA ILE A 185 23.57 7.72 -5.17
C ILE A 185 24.74 8.71 -5.22
N LYS A 186 25.12 9.19 -6.41
CA LYS A 186 26.18 10.21 -6.55
C LYS A 186 25.81 11.50 -5.80
N HIS A 187 24.58 11.97 -5.96
CA HIS A 187 24.06 13.15 -5.26
C HIS A 187 24.16 13.03 -3.74
N LEU A 188 23.79 11.86 -3.18
CA LEU A 188 23.95 11.60 -1.76
C LEU A 188 25.43 11.52 -1.35
N LYS A 189 26.30 10.86 -2.13
CA LYS A 189 27.74 10.82 -1.84
C LYS A 189 28.42 12.20 -1.86
N GLU A 190 27.84 13.17 -2.56
CA GLU A 190 28.27 14.58 -2.55
C GLU A 190 27.75 15.39 -1.34
N GLY A 191 27.13 14.73 -0.34
CA GLY A 191 26.57 15.38 0.84
C GLY A 191 25.21 16.06 0.58
N GLY A 192 24.45 15.58 -0.41
CA GLY A 192 23.11 16.09 -0.71
C GLY A 192 22.02 15.51 0.19
N THR A 193 20.81 16.05 0.05
CA THR A 193 19.58 15.48 0.65
C THR A 193 18.71 14.81 -0.42
N LEU A 194 17.95 13.78 -0.04
CA LEU A 194 17.04 13.07 -0.94
C LEU A 194 15.69 12.77 -0.27
N GLY A 195 14.60 13.32 -0.80
CA GLY A 195 13.24 12.96 -0.41
C GLY A 195 12.75 11.68 -1.08
N ILE A 196 12.24 10.74 -0.29
CA ILE A 196 11.70 9.47 -0.77
C ILE A 196 10.32 9.23 -0.13
N MET A 197 9.31 9.05 -0.98
CA MET A 197 8.01 8.56 -0.52
C MET A 197 8.06 7.04 -0.31
N VAL A 198 7.79 6.57 0.92
CA VAL A 198 8.06 5.18 1.34
C VAL A 198 6.83 4.33 1.62
N ASP A 199 5.65 4.95 1.65
CA ASP A 199 4.41 4.38 2.18
C ASP A 199 3.52 3.73 1.13
N GLN A 200 3.87 3.75 -0.16
CA GLN A 200 3.10 3.04 -1.18
C GLN A 200 3.52 1.57 -1.30
N SER A 201 2.56 0.71 -1.67
CA SER A 201 2.81 -0.72 -1.89
C SER A 201 3.84 -0.93 -3.01
N ALA A 202 4.89 -1.70 -2.69
CA ALA A 202 5.92 -2.09 -3.66
C ALA A 202 5.54 -3.37 -4.45
N ALA A 203 4.38 -3.95 -4.17
CA ALA A 203 3.88 -5.20 -4.79
C ALA A 203 4.97 -6.29 -4.84
N HIS A 204 5.26 -6.85 -6.02
CA HIS A 204 6.26 -7.91 -6.20
C HIS A 204 7.72 -7.49 -5.91
N LYS A 205 7.95 -6.19 -5.70
CA LYS A 205 9.27 -5.62 -5.44
C LYS A 205 9.43 -5.25 -3.97
N GLY A 206 8.48 -5.48 -3.07
CA GLY A 206 8.66 -5.13 -1.67
C GLY A 206 9.23 -6.25 -0.82
N VAL A 207 9.73 -5.88 0.36
CA VAL A 207 9.85 -6.79 1.51
C VAL A 207 8.51 -6.75 2.24
N TRP A 208 7.96 -7.91 2.62
CA TRP A 208 6.72 -7.96 3.39
C TRP A 208 7.03 -7.76 4.87
N CYS A 209 6.60 -6.65 5.44
CA CYS A 209 6.81 -6.35 6.85
C CYS A 209 5.48 -5.90 7.48
N PRO A 210 5.30 -6.05 8.80
CA PRO A 210 4.14 -5.49 9.50
C PRO A 210 3.99 -3.99 9.22
N LEU A 211 2.75 -3.56 8.99
CA LEU A 211 2.32 -2.17 9.00
C LEU A 211 0.90 -2.11 9.56
N PHE A 212 0.75 -1.55 10.75
CA PHE A 212 -0.44 -1.63 11.60
C PHE A 212 -0.91 -3.08 11.82
N GLY A 213 0.04 -3.95 12.17
CA GLY A 213 -0.24 -5.36 12.44
C GLY A 213 -0.55 -6.23 11.21
N LYS A 214 -0.85 -5.68 10.03
CA LYS A 214 -1.05 -6.49 8.81
C LYS A 214 0.21 -6.44 7.93
N LEU A 215 0.63 -7.58 7.37
CA LEU A 215 1.79 -7.61 6.47
C LEU A 215 1.54 -6.79 5.21
N ALA A 216 2.51 -5.94 4.86
CA ALA A 216 2.43 -5.05 3.72
C ALA A 216 3.74 -5.04 2.92
N SER A 217 3.64 -5.16 1.59
CA SER A 217 4.78 -5.08 0.70
C SER A 217 5.38 -3.67 0.69
N THR A 218 6.62 -3.54 1.16
CA THR A 218 7.27 -2.25 1.46
C THR A 218 8.56 -2.10 0.66
N SER A 219 8.75 -0.92 0.06
CA SER A 219 9.97 -0.63 -0.72
C SER A 219 11.19 -0.58 0.20
N ASN A 220 12.24 -1.32 -0.13
CA ASN A 220 13.51 -1.27 0.60
C ASN A 220 14.48 -0.22 0.05
N LEU A 221 14.00 0.70 -0.80
CA LEU A 221 14.85 1.65 -1.52
C LEU A 221 15.57 2.62 -0.59
N ALA A 222 14.86 3.21 0.38
CA ALA A 222 15.48 4.16 1.31
C ALA A 222 16.58 3.50 2.17
N PRO A 223 16.34 2.35 2.83
CA PRO A 223 17.41 1.61 3.51
C PRO A 223 18.57 1.21 2.60
N LEU A 224 18.29 0.80 1.36
CA LEU A 224 19.34 0.42 0.40
C LEU A 224 20.23 1.62 0.03
N LEU A 225 19.64 2.79 -0.21
CA LEU A 225 20.39 4.00 -0.51
C LEU A 225 21.20 4.46 0.69
N ALA A 226 20.59 4.49 1.89
CA ALA A 226 21.28 4.81 3.14
C ALA A 226 22.52 3.94 3.35
N LYS A 227 22.39 2.61 3.21
CA LYS A 227 23.52 1.66 3.35
C LYS A 227 24.63 1.91 2.32
N LYS A 228 24.28 2.32 1.10
CA LYS A 228 25.25 2.56 0.01
C LYS A 228 25.98 3.90 0.11
N THR A 229 25.39 4.87 0.79
CA THR A 229 25.89 6.26 0.79
C THR A 229 26.30 6.73 2.18
N GLY A 230 26.03 5.96 3.23
CA GLY A 230 26.21 6.41 4.62
C GLY A 230 25.21 7.49 5.02
N ALA A 231 24.08 7.61 4.30
CA ALA A 231 23.11 8.67 4.59
C ALA A 231 22.30 8.35 5.85
N THR A 232 22.10 9.37 6.69
CA THR A 232 21.19 9.31 7.82
C THR A 232 19.76 9.45 7.33
N MET A 233 18.87 8.58 7.82
CA MET A 233 17.45 8.65 7.48
C MET A 233 16.67 9.41 8.56
N PHE A 234 15.83 10.36 8.13
CA PHE A 234 14.99 11.14 9.02
C PHE A 234 13.51 10.94 8.66
N PRO A 235 12.64 10.58 9.62
CA PRO A 235 11.20 10.64 9.42
C PRO A 235 10.80 12.10 9.20
N TYR A 236 10.15 12.36 8.07
CA TYR A 236 9.90 13.72 7.60
C TYR A 236 8.51 13.80 6.97
N PHE A 237 7.58 14.49 7.62
CA PHE A 237 6.18 14.51 7.19
C PHE A 237 5.54 15.88 7.36
N LEU A 238 4.50 16.11 6.56
CA LEU A 238 3.69 17.32 6.62
C LEU A 238 2.31 16.97 7.16
N SER A 239 1.84 17.71 8.16
CA SER A 239 0.50 17.55 8.72
C SER A 239 -0.30 18.85 8.59
N THR A 240 -1.63 18.73 8.49
CA THR A 240 -2.56 19.85 8.48
C THR A 240 -2.94 20.16 9.92
N VAL A 241 -2.47 21.29 10.45
CA VAL A 241 -2.69 21.67 11.86
C VAL A 241 -3.96 22.49 12.06
N LYS A 242 -4.25 23.40 11.13
CA LYS A 242 -5.46 24.25 11.10
C LYS A 242 -5.83 24.56 9.65
N PRO A 243 -7.03 25.08 9.36
CA PRO A 243 -7.38 25.51 8.01
C PRO A 243 -6.32 26.43 7.40
N ALA A 244 -5.78 26.02 6.25
CA ALA A 244 -4.69 26.71 5.56
C ALA A 244 -3.40 26.90 6.40
N LYS A 245 -3.10 26.00 7.34
CA LYS A 245 -1.86 25.97 8.12
C LYS A 245 -1.33 24.54 8.20
N TRP A 246 -0.06 24.37 7.91
CA TRP A 246 0.61 23.08 7.91
C TRP A 246 1.85 23.11 8.79
N LYS A 247 2.25 21.94 9.28
CA LYS A 247 3.49 21.77 10.04
C LYS A 247 4.34 20.69 9.37
N VAL A 248 5.58 21.05 9.08
CA VAL A 248 6.64 20.11 8.74
C VAL A 248 7.25 19.62 10.04
N SER A 249 7.21 18.30 10.25
CA SER A 249 7.80 17.67 11.42
C SER A 249 8.93 16.74 10.99
N ILE A 250 10.09 16.91 11.61
CA ILE A 250 11.26 16.04 11.50
C ILE A 250 11.39 15.31 12.83
N LEU A 251 11.39 13.98 12.81
CA LEU A 251 11.65 13.20 14.02
C LEU A 251 13.14 12.86 14.12
N GLU A 252 13.53 12.32 15.27
CA GLU A 252 14.87 11.79 15.49
C GLU A 252 15.30 10.85 14.35
N PRO A 253 16.59 10.88 13.96
CA PRO A 253 17.09 10.02 12.92
C PRO A 253 16.98 8.55 13.30
N PHE A 254 16.83 7.70 12.30
CA PHE A 254 17.01 6.26 12.49
C PHE A 254 18.13 5.77 11.59
N LEU A 255 19.14 5.18 12.23
CA LEU A 255 20.32 4.65 11.56
C LEU A 255 20.14 3.17 11.24
N ILE A 256 20.88 2.74 10.22
CA ILE A 256 21.11 1.32 9.94
C ILE A 256 22.23 0.87 10.89
N ASN A 257 21.91 -0.09 11.76
CA ASN A 257 22.87 -0.65 12.69
C ASN A 257 23.91 -1.48 11.94
N GLU A 258 25.10 -1.62 12.52
CA GLU A 258 26.13 -2.48 11.95
C GLU A 258 25.64 -3.94 11.88
N GLY A 259 25.89 -4.61 10.76
CA GLY A 259 25.40 -5.97 10.52
C GLY A 259 23.90 -6.09 10.17
N GLU A 260 23.11 -5.03 10.31
CA GLU A 260 21.66 -5.05 10.08
C GLU A 260 21.30 -5.40 8.63
N LYS A 261 20.30 -6.28 8.47
CA LYS A 261 19.76 -6.62 7.16
C LYS A 261 18.85 -5.50 6.67
N ILE A 262 18.85 -5.25 5.37
CA ILE A 262 17.97 -4.24 4.75
C ILE A 262 16.49 -4.48 5.06
N SER A 263 16.07 -5.75 5.24
CA SER A 263 14.71 -6.12 5.62
C SER A 263 14.32 -5.68 7.03
N GLU A 264 15.24 -5.72 7.98
CA GLU A 264 15.06 -5.26 9.38
C GLU A 264 14.81 -3.75 9.39
N THR A 265 15.67 -3.00 8.72
CA THR A 265 15.51 -1.55 8.58
C THR A 265 14.22 -1.20 7.84
N THR A 266 13.84 -1.99 6.83
CA THR A 266 12.57 -1.80 6.10
C THR A 266 11.36 -1.99 7.01
N ALA A 267 11.40 -2.94 7.96
CA ALA A 267 10.33 -3.13 8.93
C ALA A 267 10.28 -2.00 9.97
N ARG A 268 11.43 -1.55 10.49
CA ARG A 268 11.53 -0.37 11.38
C ARG A 268 11.01 0.90 10.70
N MET A 269 11.23 1.04 9.39
CA MET A 269 10.69 2.14 8.60
C MET A 269 9.15 2.14 8.59
N ASN A 270 8.48 0.98 8.54
CA ASN A 270 7.03 0.91 8.67
C ASN A 270 6.57 1.38 10.06
N GLN A 271 7.25 1.00 11.14
CA GLN A 271 6.94 1.50 12.49
C GLN A 271 7.02 3.03 12.57
N LEU A 272 7.97 3.65 11.86
CA LEU A 272 8.07 5.11 11.77
C LEU A 272 6.90 5.71 10.97
N VAL A 273 6.49 5.06 9.87
CA VAL A 273 5.28 5.44 9.14
C VAL A 273 4.05 5.36 10.06
N GLU A 274 3.90 4.32 10.87
CA GLU A 274 2.80 4.22 11.84
C GLU A 274 2.81 5.39 12.83
N LYS A 275 3.98 5.73 13.39
CA LYS A 275 4.11 6.88 14.30
C LYS A 275 3.69 8.19 13.63
N MET A 276 4.13 8.43 12.39
CA MET A 276 3.77 9.62 11.62
C MET A 276 2.26 9.65 11.32
N VAL A 277 1.68 8.54 10.88
CA VAL A 277 0.24 8.44 10.59
C VAL A 277 -0.59 8.63 11.85
N ARG A 278 -0.17 8.06 12.99
CA ARG A 278 -0.83 8.23 14.30
C ARG A 278 -0.80 9.69 14.77
N HIS A 279 0.24 10.45 14.43
CA HIS A 279 0.29 11.88 14.74
C HIS A 279 -0.81 12.69 14.04
N SER A 280 -1.17 12.34 12.82
CA SER A 280 -2.32 12.96 12.13
C SER A 280 -3.03 11.99 11.19
N PRO A 281 -3.95 11.15 11.72
CA PRO A 281 -4.56 10.07 10.95
C PRO A 281 -5.31 10.56 9.71
N LYS A 282 -5.93 11.75 9.76
CA LYS A 282 -6.67 12.33 8.61
C LYS A 282 -5.78 12.66 7.40
N ASP A 283 -4.49 12.88 7.64
CA ASP A 283 -3.57 13.43 6.66
C ASP A 283 -2.93 12.37 5.77
N TRP A 284 -2.91 11.09 6.19
CA TRP A 284 -2.34 10.02 5.37
C TRP A 284 -3.23 9.69 4.16
N PHE A 285 -2.62 9.36 3.02
CA PHE A 285 -3.32 9.09 1.78
C PHE A 285 -4.04 7.72 1.78
N TRP A 286 -5.19 7.66 2.45
CA TRP A 286 -6.02 6.46 2.60
C TRP A 286 -6.63 5.91 1.31
N LEU A 287 -6.52 6.64 0.18
CA LEU A 287 -7.06 6.20 -1.11
C LEU A 287 -6.12 5.26 -1.87
N HIS A 288 -4.90 5.02 -1.37
CA HIS A 288 -4.00 4.00 -1.92
C HIS A 288 -4.30 2.63 -1.30
N ASN A 289 -4.38 1.58 -2.12
CA ASN A 289 -4.51 0.21 -1.60
C ASN A 289 -3.15 -0.27 -1.04
N ARG A 290 -2.86 0.10 0.20
CA ARG A 290 -1.59 -0.18 0.87
C ARG A 290 -1.34 -1.67 1.09
N TRP A 291 -2.37 -2.38 1.54
CA TRP A 291 -2.38 -3.82 1.83
C TRP A 291 -2.93 -4.64 0.65
N LYS A 292 -2.58 -4.23 -0.58
CA LYS A 292 -3.01 -4.92 -1.80
C LYS A 292 -2.51 -6.37 -1.80
N THR A 293 -3.45 -7.30 -1.95
CA THR A 293 -3.17 -8.71 -2.22
C THR A 293 -2.50 -8.89 -3.58
N LEU A 294 -1.39 -9.65 -3.62
CA LEU A 294 -0.76 -10.03 -4.88
C LEU A 294 -1.63 -11.03 -5.63
N LYS A 295 -1.57 -11.01 -6.95
CA LYS A 295 -2.44 -11.81 -7.80
C LYS A 295 -1.62 -12.46 -8.91
N PRO A 296 -1.74 -13.78 -9.15
CA PRO A 296 -2.38 -14.79 -8.29
C PRO A 296 -1.52 -15.22 -7.08
N LYS A 297 -0.23 -14.86 -7.06
CA LYS A 297 0.75 -15.28 -6.04
C LYS A 297 0.65 -14.48 -4.73
N PHE A 298 -0.42 -14.68 -3.97
CA PHE A 298 -0.65 -13.99 -2.67
C PHE A 298 0.09 -14.62 -1.49
N LEU A 299 0.56 -15.86 -1.63
CA LEU A 299 1.49 -16.46 -0.68
C LEU A 299 2.87 -15.82 -0.84
N ILE A 300 3.55 -15.59 0.29
CA ILE A 300 4.78 -14.77 0.32
C ILE A 300 6.02 -15.56 0.74
N GLY A 301 5.87 -16.84 1.11
CA GLY A 301 6.98 -17.72 1.50
C GLY A 301 8.08 -17.82 0.43
N ASN A 302 7.71 -17.81 -0.85
CA ASN A 302 8.63 -17.84 -2.00
C ASN A 302 8.88 -16.48 -2.65
N HIS A 303 8.40 -15.39 -2.04
CA HIS A 303 8.59 -14.07 -2.60
C HIS A 303 10.08 -13.74 -2.64
N LYS A 304 10.62 -13.22 -3.75
CA LYS A 304 12.07 -12.98 -3.94
C LYS A 304 12.73 -12.18 -2.80
N ARG A 305 11.99 -11.25 -2.21
CA ARG A 305 12.46 -10.40 -1.09
C ARG A 305 11.96 -10.87 0.27
N GLY A 306 11.18 -11.95 0.31
CA GLY A 306 10.61 -12.56 1.49
C GLY A 306 9.74 -11.63 2.33
N TYR A 307 9.57 -12.03 3.58
CA TYR A 307 9.00 -11.22 4.64
C TYR A 307 10.02 -11.04 5.77
N HIS A 308 9.79 -10.05 6.61
CA HIS A 308 10.55 -9.86 7.83
C HIS A 308 9.64 -9.32 8.93
N ILE A 309 9.55 -10.07 10.02
CA ILE A 309 8.87 -9.68 11.25
C ILE A 309 9.99 -9.33 12.24
N PRO A 310 10.03 -8.11 12.78
CA PRO A 310 11.02 -7.73 13.80
C PRO A 310 10.97 -8.68 15.00
N SER A 311 12.12 -8.96 15.63
CA SER A 311 12.19 -9.86 16.77
C SER A 311 11.48 -9.33 18.02
N ASP A 312 11.33 -8.01 18.12
CA ASP A 312 10.58 -7.31 19.18
C ASP A 312 9.08 -7.15 18.86
N PHE A 313 8.62 -7.63 17.70
CA PHE A 313 7.21 -7.56 17.33
C PHE A 313 6.39 -8.62 18.06
N ASN A 314 5.33 -8.21 18.76
CA ASN A 314 4.38 -9.15 19.35
C ASN A 314 3.56 -9.85 18.25
N LEU A 315 3.77 -11.16 18.07
CA LEU A 315 3.08 -11.97 17.05
C LEU A 315 1.56 -12.03 17.23
N ASP A 316 1.04 -11.80 18.45
CA ASP A 316 -0.41 -11.75 18.69
C ASP A 316 -1.05 -10.54 18.00
N ASN A 317 -0.28 -9.47 17.76
CA ASN A 317 -0.73 -8.29 17.03
C ASN A 317 -0.68 -8.50 15.50
N LEU A 318 -0.20 -9.64 15.02
CA LEU A 318 -0.14 -9.94 13.59
C LEU A 318 -1.54 -10.33 13.08
N LYS A 319 -2.15 -9.40 12.35
CA LYS A 319 -3.47 -9.58 11.75
C LYS A 319 -3.42 -10.69 10.71
N LYS A 320 -4.32 -11.66 10.85
CA LYS A 320 -4.37 -12.84 10.00
C LYS A 320 -4.76 -12.49 8.57
N PHE A 321 -4.19 -13.25 7.64
CA PHE A 321 -4.57 -13.32 6.23
C PHE A 321 -5.49 -14.53 6.06
N LYS A 322 -6.79 -14.26 5.97
CA LYS A 322 -7.83 -15.30 6.01
C LYS A 322 -8.03 -15.92 4.64
N ILE A 323 -7.81 -17.22 4.52
CA ILE A 323 -7.91 -18.01 3.28
C ILE A 323 -9.07 -18.99 3.44
N LEU A 324 -10.06 -18.91 2.56
CA LEU A 324 -11.11 -19.93 2.45
C LEU A 324 -10.71 -20.94 1.36
N ILE A 325 -10.72 -22.23 1.66
CA ILE A 325 -10.44 -23.28 0.67
C ILE A 325 -11.68 -24.17 0.53
N LEU A 326 -12.21 -24.27 -0.67
CA LEU A 326 -13.32 -25.17 -0.99
C LEU A 326 -12.75 -26.48 -1.48
N THR A 327 -13.07 -27.56 -0.76
CA THR A 327 -12.53 -28.88 -1.05
C THR A 327 -13.30 -29.59 -2.17
N PRO A 328 -12.73 -30.63 -2.78
CA PRO A 328 -13.42 -31.52 -3.71
C PRO A 328 -14.66 -32.20 -3.10
N LYS A 329 -15.61 -32.59 -3.96
CA LYS A 329 -16.92 -33.15 -3.54
C LYS A 329 -16.88 -34.60 -3.07
N THR A 330 -15.89 -35.39 -3.47
CA THR A 330 -15.81 -36.80 -3.09
C THR A 330 -14.77 -36.96 -1.98
N LYS A 331 -15.10 -37.80 -0.98
CA LYS A 331 -14.23 -38.02 0.19
C LYS A 331 -12.80 -38.40 -0.18
N LYS A 332 -12.64 -39.37 -1.09
CA LYS A 332 -11.33 -39.84 -1.57
C LYS A 332 -10.47 -38.73 -2.19
N ILE A 333 -11.08 -37.87 -3.00
CA ILE A 333 -10.36 -36.77 -3.65
C ILE A 333 -10.07 -35.65 -2.65
N CYS A 334 -10.98 -35.43 -1.70
CA CYS A 334 -10.79 -34.50 -0.58
C CYS A 334 -9.56 -34.88 0.27
N GLU A 335 -9.41 -36.16 0.61
CA GLU A 335 -8.22 -36.71 1.29
C GLU A 335 -6.94 -36.48 0.49
N ALA A 336 -6.98 -36.67 -0.83
CA ALA A 336 -5.83 -36.41 -1.72
C ALA A 336 -5.42 -34.92 -1.77
N SER A 337 -6.32 -33.99 -1.41
CA SER A 337 -6.03 -32.55 -1.44
C SER A 337 -5.35 -32.02 -0.17
N VAL A 338 -5.32 -32.81 0.92
CA VAL A 338 -4.80 -32.42 2.23
C VAL A 338 -3.37 -31.86 2.15
N PRO A 339 -2.39 -32.51 1.51
CA PRO A 339 -1.01 -32.02 1.48
C PRO A 339 -0.90 -30.61 0.88
N ALA A 340 -1.65 -30.32 -0.18
CA ALA A 340 -1.65 -29.02 -0.81
C ALA A 340 -2.19 -27.91 0.11
N ILE A 341 -3.22 -28.21 0.92
CA ILE A 341 -3.76 -27.26 1.90
C ILE A 341 -2.75 -26.97 3.02
N GLU A 342 -2.03 -27.99 3.49
CA GLU A 342 -0.98 -27.81 4.50
C GLU A 342 0.16 -26.92 3.97
N ILE A 343 0.57 -27.11 2.72
CA ILE A 343 1.58 -26.29 2.06
C ILE A 343 1.09 -24.84 1.90
N ILE A 344 -0.18 -24.63 1.54
CA ILE A 344 -0.79 -23.30 1.45
C ILE A 344 -0.80 -22.61 2.83
N ALA A 345 -1.14 -23.34 3.89
CA ALA A 345 -1.17 -22.81 5.25
C ALA A 345 0.22 -22.34 5.73
N LYS A 346 1.29 -23.05 5.31
CA LYS A 346 2.70 -22.65 5.57
C LYS A 346 3.19 -21.53 4.65
N GLY A 347 2.43 -21.18 3.62
CA GLY A 347 2.83 -20.21 2.58
C GLY A 347 2.96 -18.76 3.06
N ARG A 348 2.46 -18.44 4.26
CA ARG A 348 2.66 -17.15 4.93
C ARG A 348 2.68 -17.32 6.45
N PRO A 349 3.41 -16.47 7.20
CA PRO A 349 3.42 -16.53 8.67
C PRO A 349 2.10 -16.04 9.31
N ASP A 350 1.30 -15.28 8.57
CA ASP A 350 0.02 -14.73 9.02
C ASP A 350 -1.20 -15.48 8.45
N ALA A 351 -1.02 -16.62 7.79
CA ALA A 351 -2.13 -17.35 7.18
C ALA A 351 -3.08 -17.95 8.23
N GLU A 352 -4.38 -17.78 8.01
CA GLU A 352 -5.45 -18.47 8.74
C GLU A 352 -6.32 -19.18 7.70
N VAL A 353 -6.25 -20.50 7.65
CA VAL A 353 -6.96 -21.31 6.67
C VAL A 353 -8.27 -21.82 7.26
N THR A 354 -9.36 -21.53 6.56
CA THR A 354 -10.67 -22.13 6.78
C THR A 354 -10.98 -23.07 5.63
N VAL A 355 -11.33 -24.31 5.95
CA VAL A 355 -11.73 -25.34 4.99
C VAL A 355 -13.25 -25.38 4.93
N LEU A 356 -13.80 -25.20 3.74
CA LEU A 356 -15.21 -25.41 3.42
C LEU A 356 -15.33 -26.76 2.72
N CYS A 357 -15.76 -27.78 3.46
CA CYS A 357 -15.92 -29.13 2.95
C CYS A 357 -17.39 -29.55 2.88
N ASP A 358 -17.72 -30.53 2.05
CA ASP A 358 -19.07 -31.10 2.01
C ASP A 358 -19.38 -31.86 3.31
N HIS A 359 -20.66 -31.93 3.67
CA HIS A 359 -21.11 -32.57 4.91
C HIS A 359 -20.65 -34.03 5.02
N GLY A 360 -20.11 -34.41 6.19
CA GLY A 360 -19.58 -35.75 6.46
C GLY A 360 -18.10 -35.92 6.09
N HIS A 361 -17.41 -34.84 5.70
CA HIS A 361 -15.97 -34.83 5.40
C HIS A 361 -15.13 -34.09 6.46
N ALA A 362 -15.74 -33.64 7.57
CA ALA A 362 -15.02 -32.92 8.62
C ALA A 362 -13.94 -33.79 9.32
N ASP A 363 -14.15 -35.10 9.38
CA ASP A 363 -13.25 -36.07 10.01
C ASP A 363 -11.87 -36.15 9.33
N ILE A 364 -11.79 -35.87 8.04
CA ILE A 364 -10.53 -35.77 7.29
C ILE A 364 -9.60 -34.70 7.89
N TRP A 365 -10.19 -33.67 8.52
CA TRP A 365 -9.46 -32.49 8.98
C TRP A 365 -9.19 -32.46 10.48
N THR A 366 -9.84 -33.32 11.27
CA THR A 366 -9.73 -33.34 12.74
C THR A 366 -8.45 -34.01 13.24
N ASP A 367 -7.89 -34.95 12.48
CA ASP A 367 -6.68 -35.69 12.87
C ASP A 367 -5.38 -34.99 12.43
N ASN A 368 -5.49 -33.95 11.60
CA ASN A 368 -4.33 -33.22 11.10
C ASN A 368 -3.77 -32.30 12.19
N LYS A 369 -2.45 -32.34 12.37
CA LYS A 369 -1.70 -31.51 13.33
C LYS A 369 -1.87 -29.99 13.12
N ASN A 370 -2.47 -29.59 12.00
CA ASN A 370 -2.73 -28.20 11.63
C ASN A 370 -4.13 -27.78 12.07
N GLN A 371 -4.21 -26.72 12.90
CA GLN A 371 -5.47 -26.17 13.39
C GLN A 371 -6.22 -25.40 12.28
N PHE A 372 -6.88 -26.11 11.37
CA PHE A 372 -7.77 -25.50 10.39
C PHE A 372 -9.15 -25.22 11.00
N ARG A 373 -9.74 -24.06 10.66
CA ARG A 373 -11.17 -23.83 10.94
C ARG A 373 -11.99 -24.61 9.91
N ILE A 374 -12.93 -25.42 10.35
CA ILE A 374 -13.76 -26.25 9.46
C ILE A 374 -15.18 -25.69 9.38
N ILE A 375 -15.72 -25.60 8.17
CA ILE A 375 -17.13 -25.29 7.91
C ILE A 375 -17.67 -26.41 7.02
N GLU A 376 -18.68 -27.13 7.49
CA GLU A 376 -19.36 -28.13 6.67
C GLU A 376 -20.49 -27.49 5.85
N LYS A 377 -20.57 -27.89 4.58
CA LYS A 377 -21.59 -27.47 3.62
C LYS A 377 -22.42 -28.68 3.22
N SER A 378 -23.68 -28.71 3.65
CA SER A 378 -24.70 -29.57 3.01
C SER A 378 -25.26 -28.92 1.75
N ASP A 379 -25.53 -27.62 1.82
CA ASP A 379 -26.01 -26.76 0.72
C ASP A 379 -25.68 -25.28 1.00
N TRP A 380 -25.85 -24.41 0.01
CA TRP A 380 -25.67 -22.95 0.09
C TRP A 380 -26.81 -22.24 0.81
N THR A 381 -27.03 -22.62 2.07
CA THR A 381 -28.03 -22.01 2.94
C THR A 381 -27.74 -20.54 3.23
N SER A 382 -28.78 -19.77 3.60
CA SER A 382 -28.64 -18.37 4.02
C SER A 382 -27.69 -18.22 5.21
N THR A 383 -27.69 -19.18 6.14
CA THR A 383 -26.78 -19.24 7.29
C THR A 383 -25.34 -19.40 6.85
N LEU A 384 -25.05 -20.33 5.93
CA LEU A 384 -23.69 -20.53 5.43
C LEU A 384 -23.16 -19.27 4.72
N ARG A 385 -23.96 -18.67 3.84
CA ARG A 385 -23.60 -17.42 3.15
C ARG A 385 -23.28 -16.31 4.16
N LYS A 386 -24.12 -16.17 5.20
CA LYS A 386 -23.90 -15.19 6.28
C LYS A 386 -22.57 -15.43 7.00
N VAL A 387 -22.28 -16.67 7.39
CA VAL A 387 -21.01 -17.03 8.07
C VAL A 387 -19.79 -16.69 7.20
N ILE A 388 -19.85 -16.96 5.90
CA ILE A 388 -18.77 -16.64 4.97
C ILE A 388 -18.59 -15.12 4.83
N THR A 389 -19.68 -14.38 4.65
CA THR A 389 -19.65 -12.92 4.54
C THR A 389 -19.12 -12.25 5.82
N GLU A 390 -19.55 -12.70 7.00
CA GLU A 390 -19.12 -12.15 8.30
C GLU A 390 -17.68 -12.52 8.66
N SER A 391 -17.12 -13.58 8.07
CA SER A 391 -15.75 -14.00 8.35
C SER A 391 -14.68 -13.10 7.71
N GLU A 392 -15.06 -12.24 6.76
CA GLU A 392 -14.18 -11.27 6.08
C GLU A 392 -12.90 -11.89 5.49
N PHE A 393 -13.03 -12.96 4.69
CA PHE A 393 -11.89 -13.62 4.04
C PHE A 393 -11.16 -12.69 3.04
N ASP A 394 -9.83 -12.79 2.98
CA ASP A 394 -9.00 -12.03 2.05
C ASP A 394 -8.96 -12.69 0.65
N VAL A 395 -9.08 -14.01 0.58
CA VAL A 395 -9.08 -14.81 -0.66
C VAL A 395 -9.88 -16.10 -0.47
N ALA A 396 -10.41 -16.65 -1.58
CA ALA A 396 -10.94 -18.00 -1.66
C ALA A 396 -10.20 -18.81 -2.74
N ILE A 397 -9.92 -20.08 -2.46
CA ILE A 397 -9.30 -21.04 -3.37
C ILE A 397 -10.29 -22.17 -3.61
N MET A 398 -10.60 -22.42 -4.87
CA MET A 398 -11.47 -23.50 -5.30
C MET A 398 -10.63 -24.65 -5.81
N PHE A 399 -10.67 -25.77 -5.09
CA PHE A 399 -10.10 -27.05 -5.52
C PHE A 399 -11.09 -27.88 -6.33
N ASN A 400 -12.36 -27.46 -6.42
CA ASN A 400 -13.37 -28.07 -7.27
C ASN A 400 -13.63 -27.23 -8.54
N LEU A 401 -14.12 -27.87 -9.59
CA LEU A 401 -14.57 -27.21 -10.81
C LEU A 401 -16.10 -26.99 -10.83
N SER A 402 -16.63 -26.26 -9.84
CA SER A 402 -18.08 -26.03 -9.68
C SER A 402 -18.48 -24.57 -9.94
N ASN A 403 -19.23 -24.33 -11.03
CA ASN A 403 -19.76 -23.00 -11.35
C ASN A 403 -20.71 -22.47 -10.27
N GLU A 404 -21.52 -23.35 -9.69
CA GLU A 404 -22.45 -23.02 -8.61
C GLU A 404 -21.71 -22.49 -7.37
N ASP A 405 -20.65 -23.18 -6.96
CA ASP A 405 -19.86 -22.75 -5.80
C ASP A 405 -19.17 -21.40 -6.07
N ALA A 406 -18.66 -21.19 -7.29
CA ALA A 406 -18.04 -19.91 -7.68
C ALA A 406 -19.03 -18.73 -7.61
N ILE A 407 -20.26 -18.92 -8.11
CA ILE A 407 -21.34 -17.91 -8.03
C ILE A 407 -21.68 -17.59 -6.58
N ASN A 408 -21.84 -18.63 -5.76
CA ASN A 408 -22.21 -18.46 -4.36
C ASN A 408 -21.11 -17.72 -3.58
N LEU A 409 -19.85 -18.08 -3.78
CA LEU A 409 -18.71 -17.38 -3.19
C LEU A 409 -18.67 -15.90 -3.59
N GLN A 410 -18.90 -15.60 -4.87
CA GLN A 410 -18.96 -14.22 -5.34
C GLN A 410 -20.12 -13.45 -4.70
N SER A 411 -21.28 -14.09 -4.54
CA SER A 411 -22.44 -13.50 -3.88
C SER A 411 -22.20 -13.20 -2.39
N CYS A 412 -21.30 -13.94 -1.74
CA CYS A 412 -20.87 -13.69 -0.36
C CYS A 412 -19.94 -12.47 -0.24
N GLY A 413 -19.55 -11.83 -1.34
CA GLY A 413 -18.71 -10.62 -1.36
C GLY A 413 -17.22 -10.91 -1.23
N LEU A 414 -16.78 -12.12 -1.55
CA LEU A 414 -15.36 -12.47 -1.53
C LEU A 414 -14.59 -11.65 -2.54
N PRO A 415 -13.49 -10.97 -2.13
CA PRO A 415 -12.83 -10.01 -3.00
C PRO A 415 -12.06 -10.69 -4.13
N HIS A 416 -11.54 -11.90 -3.89
CA HIS A 416 -10.63 -12.64 -4.78
C HIS A 416 -10.94 -14.14 -4.73
N ILE A 417 -11.39 -14.70 -5.84
CA ILE A 417 -11.65 -16.14 -5.99
C ILE A 417 -10.65 -16.72 -7.01
N VAL A 418 -9.90 -17.74 -6.60
CA VAL A 418 -8.91 -18.44 -7.43
C VAL A 418 -9.39 -19.86 -7.68
N GLY A 419 -9.31 -20.33 -8.92
CA GLY A 419 -9.65 -21.70 -9.27
C GLY A 419 -9.07 -22.11 -10.61
N CYS A 420 -9.16 -23.39 -10.95
CA CYS A 420 -8.71 -23.88 -12.25
C CYS A 420 -9.75 -23.65 -13.35
N LYS A 421 -9.27 -23.60 -14.59
CA LYS A 421 -10.12 -23.55 -15.78
C LYS A 421 -10.89 -24.87 -15.92
N SER A 422 -12.21 -24.80 -16.10
CA SER A 422 -13.06 -25.95 -16.44
C SER A 422 -13.37 -25.99 -17.94
N LYS A 423 -13.90 -27.12 -18.44
CA LYS A 423 -14.38 -27.26 -19.83
C LYS A 423 -15.50 -26.25 -20.16
N GLU A 424 -16.31 -25.91 -19.16
CA GLU A 424 -17.24 -24.79 -19.20
C GLU A 424 -16.54 -23.56 -18.58
N THR A 425 -16.58 -22.40 -19.22
CA THR A 425 -15.88 -21.22 -18.69
C THR A 425 -16.47 -20.84 -17.32
N ILE A 426 -15.69 -20.94 -16.23
CA ILE A 426 -16.12 -20.44 -14.93
C ILE A 426 -16.08 -18.91 -14.97
N GLN A 427 -17.23 -18.28 -15.21
CA GLN A 427 -17.36 -16.84 -15.46
C GLN A 427 -17.07 -15.96 -14.22
N TYR A 428 -16.80 -16.57 -13.06
CA TYR A 428 -16.82 -15.90 -11.75
C TYR A 428 -15.50 -16.00 -10.97
N LEU A 429 -14.45 -16.56 -11.58
CA LEU A 429 -13.10 -16.55 -11.00
C LEU A 429 -12.40 -15.22 -11.29
N ASP A 430 -11.82 -14.60 -10.26
CA ASP A 430 -10.90 -13.46 -10.46
C ASP A 430 -9.57 -13.91 -11.06
N HIS A 431 -9.17 -15.15 -10.78
CA HIS A 431 -7.92 -15.74 -11.22
C HIS A 431 -8.13 -17.18 -11.69
N ILE A 432 -7.90 -17.38 -12.99
CA ILE A 432 -8.00 -18.69 -13.63
C ILE A 432 -6.60 -19.30 -13.71
N ILE A 433 -6.45 -20.50 -13.17
CA ILE A 433 -5.24 -21.32 -13.26
C ILE A 433 -5.42 -22.29 -14.42
N GLU A 434 -4.47 -22.31 -15.35
CA GLU A 434 -4.38 -23.38 -16.35
C GLU A 434 -3.77 -24.62 -15.70
N ASN A 435 -4.42 -25.77 -15.86
CA ASN A 435 -3.99 -27.02 -15.25
C ASN A 435 -4.12 -28.15 -16.27
N SER A 436 -3.10 -29.00 -16.34
CA SER A 436 -3.05 -30.19 -17.21
C SER A 436 -3.30 -31.50 -16.45
N TYR A 437 -3.26 -31.46 -15.12
CA TYR A 437 -3.53 -32.61 -14.26
C TYR A 437 -5.03 -32.85 -14.12
N SER A 438 -5.40 -34.10 -13.84
CA SER A 438 -6.79 -34.46 -13.55
C SER A 438 -7.14 -34.18 -12.09
N GLU A 439 -8.41 -33.87 -11.79
CA GLU A 439 -8.85 -33.52 -10.42
C GLU A 439 -8.65 -34.66 -9.40
N ASP A 440 -8.53 -35.91 -9.85
CA ASP A 440 -8.24 -37.06 -8.98
C ASP A 440 -6.75 -37.22 -8.64
N GLU A 441 -5.87 -36.41 -9.23
CA GLU A 441 -4.43 -36.43 -9.00
C GLU A 441 -4.00 -35.39 -7.97
N LEU A 442 -3.17 -35.77 -6.99
CA LEU A 442 -2.55 -34.83 -6.04
C LEU A 442 -1.83 -33.66 -6.74
N ASN A 443 -1.22 -33.93 -7.91
CA ASN A 443 -0.53 -32.93 -8.71
C ASN A 443 -1.44 -31.77 -9.15
N TYR A 444 -2.74 -32.01 -9.31
CA TYR A 444 -3.69 -30.94 -9.58
C TYR A 444 -3.71 -29.91 -8.45
N TYR A 445 -3.79 -30.37 -7.20
CA TYR A 445 -3.85 -29.51 -6.01
C TYR A 445 -2.50 -28.85 -5.71
N LEU A 446 -1.40 -29.59 -5.87
CA LEU A 446 -0.06 -29.03 -5.72
C LEU A 446 0.21 -27.93 -6.75
N HIS A 447 -0.22 -28.10 -8.00
CA HIS A 447 -0.10 -27.07 -9.03
C HIS A 447 -0.89 -25.81 -8.68
N ILE A 448 -2.09 -25.94 -8.11
CA ILE A 448 -2.85 -24.79 -7.59
C ILE A 448 -2.06 -24.08 -6.49
N ALA A 449 -1.53 -24.84 -5.52
CA ALA A 449 -0.72 -24.30 -4.43
C ALA A 449 0.50 -23.52 -4.95
N GLU A 450 1.21 -24.05 -5.94
CA GLU A 450 2.34 -23.38 -6.59
C GLU A 450 1.90 -22.09 -7.30
N CYS A 451 0.79 -22.13 -8.03
CA CYS A 451 0.24 -20.98 -8.76
C CYS A 451 -0.15 -19.83 -7.82
N VAL A 452 -0.63 -20.14 -6.61
CA VAL A 452 -0.90 -19.13 -5.57
C VAL A 452 0.33 -18.73 -4.75
N GLY A 453 1.49 -19.31 -5.05
CA GLY A 453 2.82 -18.90 -4.57
C GLY A 453 3.39 -19.74 -3.43
N ALA A 454 2.85 -20.94 -3.19
CA ALA A 454 3.38 -21.83 -2.18
C ALA A 454 4.72 -22.46 -2.61
N LYS A 455 5.47 -22.99 -1.64
CA LYS A 455 6.72 -23.72 -1.88
C LYS A 455 6.46 -25.21 -1.70
N ILE A 456 6.64 -25.97 -2.77
CA ILE A 456 6.62 -27.43 -2.72
C ILE A 456 8.08 -27.87 -2.57
N ASN A 457 8.40 -28.55 -1.47
CA ASN A 457 9.70 -29.21 -1.31
C ASN A 457 9.56 -30.69 -1.67
N SER A 458 10.68 -31.38 -1.91
CA SER A 458 10.70 -32.82 -2.22
C SER A 458 10.08 -33.68 -1.13
N ASP A 459 10.09 -33.20 0.12
CA ASP A 459 9.55 -33.92 1.28
C ASP A 459 8.02 -33.74 1.41
N ASP A 460 7.43 -32.86 0.59
CA ASP A 460 5.98 -32.56 0.55
C ASP A 460 5.26 -33.37 -0.56
N ILE A 461 5.99 -34.17 -1.34
CA ILE A 461 5.53 -35.06 -2.43
C ILE A 461 5.66 -36.50 -1.96
#